data_AF-A0A1Q3ATI0-F1
#
_entry.id   AF-A0A1Q3ATI0-F1
#
_cell.length_a   1.000
_cell.length_b   1.000
_cell.length_c   1.000
_cell.angle_alpha   90.00
_cell.angle_beta   90.00
_cell.angle_gamma   90.00
#
_symmetry.space_group_name_H-M   'P 1'
#
loop_
_entity.id
_entity.type
_entity.pdbx_description
1 polymer ?
#
loop_
_entity_poly.entity_id
_entity_poly.type
_entity_poly.pdbx_seq_one_letter_code
_entity_poly.pdbx_strand_id
1 'polypeptide(L)' 'EMSFLNGNHVLEGGLGRMTDSFVVGDGVVVYSVMELHLGFGIAMKGMQDSRKVDSNGIVVLHQADVGEYLRM' A
#
# COMPACT_ATOMS: atom_id res chain seq x y z
N GLU A 1 -4.68 2.19 -7.81
CA GLU A 1 -5.72 1.56 -6.96
C GLU A 1 -6.14 0.18 -7.45
N MET A 2 -6.52 0.00 -8.73
CA MET A 2 -7.03 -1.29 -9.25
C MET A 2 -6.10 -2.48 -9.02
N SER A 3 -4.78 -2.26 -9.06
CA SER A 3 -3.82 -3.33 -8.75
C SER A 3 -4.00 -3.88 -7.32
N PHE A 4 -4.13 -2.99 -6.33
CA PHE A 4 -4.32 -3.37 -4.93
C PHE A 4 -5.66 -4.08 -4.69
N LEU A 5 -6.74 -3.58 -5.30
CA LEU A 5 -8.07 -4.22 -5.27
C LEU A 5 -8.13 -5.58 -5.98
N ASN A 6 -7.07 -5.95 -6.70
CA ASN A 6 -6.89 -7.26 -7.30
C ASN A 6 -5.88 -8.12 -6.50
N GLY A 7 -5.61 -7.78 -5.24
CA GLY A 7 -4.77 -8.58 -4.34
C GLY A 7 -3.27 -8.36 -4.49
N ASN A 8 -2.84 -7.34 -5.24
CA ASN A 8 -1.42 -7.05 -5.41
C ASN A 8 -0.88 -6.13 -4.31
N HIS A 9 0.42 -6.24 -4.05
CA HIS A 9 1.15 -5.33 -3.17
C HIS A 9 1.21 -3.90 -3.72
N VAL A 10 1.46 -2.93 -2.83
CA VAL A 10 1.69 -1.54 -3.26
C VAL A 10 3.14 -1.38 -3.65
N LEU A 11 3.36 -0.92 -4.87
CA LEU A 11 4.68 -0.55 -5.40
C LEU A 11 4.95 0.93 -5.16
N GLU A 12 6.22 1.32 -5.13
CA GLU A 12 6.65 2.70 -4.97
C GLU A 12 6.01 3.63 -6.02
N GLY A 13 5.99 3.22 -7.29
CA GLY A 13 5.36 3.99 -8.37
C GLY A 13 3.84 4.16 -8.26
N GLY A 14 3.19 3.34 -7.42
CA GLY A 14 1.77 3.44 -7.12
C GLY A 14 1.44 4.25 -5.87
N LEU A 15 2.45 4.76 -5.17
CA LEU A 15 2.31 5.50 -3.91
C LEU A 15 2.08 7.00 -4.19
N GLY A 16 0.94 7.54 -3.75
CA GLY A 16 0.67 8.98 -3.88
C GLY A 16 1.12 9.79 -2.65
N ARG A 17 0.61 9.42 -1.47
CA ARG A 17 0.91 10.04 -0.18
C ARG A 17 1.05 8.94 0.87
N MET A 18 1.82 9.20 1.91
CA MET A 18 1.98 8.32 3.06
C MET A 18 2.02 9.14 4.35
N THR A 19 1.57 8.55 5.45
CA THR A 19 1.71 9.14 6.79
C THR A 19 3.19 9.22 7.16
N ASP A 20 3.58 10.23 7.94
CA ASP A 20 4.93 10.31 8.48
C ASP A 20 5.14 9.30 9.62
N SER A 21 6.40 8.98 9.92
CA SER A 21 6.81 8.26 11.14
C SER A 21 6.32 6.82 11.32
N PHE A 22 6.13 6.05 10.24
CA PHE A 22 5.96 4.60 10.33
C PHE A 22 7.29 3.86 10.14
N VAL A 23 7.40 2.69 10.76
CA VAL A 23 8.55 1.78 10.64
C VAL A 23 8.18 0.54 9.84
N VAL A 24 9.21 -0.21 9.43
CA VAL A 24 9.01 -1.51 8.79
C VAL A 24 8.28 -2.45 9.75
N GLY A 25 7.27 -3.15 9.24
CA GLY A 25 6.44 -4.06 10.01
C GLY A 25 5.17 -3.44 10.59
N ASP A 26 5.03 -2.11 10.52
CA ASP A 26 3.79 -1.46 10.98
C ASP A 26 2.60 -1.88 10.12
N GLY A 27 1.48 -2.13 10.80
CA GLY A 27 0.19 -2.28 10.14
C GLY A 27 -0.25 -0.94 9.56
N VAL A 28 -0.64 -0.93 8.29
CA VAL A 28 -1.06 0.27 7.58
C VAL A 28 -2.45 0.11 6.96
N VAL A 29 -3.11 1.25 6.79
CA VAL A 29 -4.39 1.37 6.10
C VAL A 29 -4.12 1.99 4.73
N VAL A 30 -4.60 1.35 3.67
CA VAL A 30 -4.42 1.80 2.29
C VAL A 30 -5.67 2.56 1.85
N TYR A 31 -5.47 3.78 1.34
CA TYR A 31 -6.52 4.66 0.84
C TYR A 31 -6.37 4.90 -0.66
N SER A 32 -7.48 5.21 -1.32
CA SER A 32 -7.47 5.81 -2.65
C SER A 32 -7.09 7.29 -2.59
N VAL A 33 -6.85 7.91 -3.76
CA VAL A 33 -6.60 9.35 -3.86
C VAL A 33 -7.82 10.18 -3.40
N MET A 34 -9.01 9.58 -3.41
CA MET A 34 -10.26 10.20 -2.93
C MET A 34 -10.55 9.89 -1.45
N GLU A 35 -9.53 9.47 -0.69
CA GLU A 35 -9.63 9.14 0.74
C GLU A 35 -10.62 8.00 1.05
N LEU A 36 -10.91 7.14 0.07
CA LEU A 36 -11.69 5.93 0.30
C LEU A 36 -10.80 4.82 0.84
N HIS A 37 -11.25 4.16 1.90
CA HIS A 37 -10.56 3.01 2.47
C HIS A 37 -10.59 1.82 1.49
N LEU A 38 -9.42 1.33 1.09
CA LEU A 38 -9.28 0.21 0.15
C LEU A 38 -8.93 -1.11 0.84
N GLY A 39 -8.24 -1.07 1.98
CA GLY A 39 -7.85 -2.26 2.72
C GLY A 39 -6.65 -2.07 3.64
N PHE A 40 -6.06 -3.18 4.05
CA PHE A 40 -4.99 -3.25 5.03
C PHE A 40 -3.71 -3.84 4.44
N GLY A 41 -2.58 -3.44 5.02
CA GLY A 41 -1.27 -3.96 4.65
C GLY A 41 -0.24 -3.85 5.76
N ILE A 42 0.99 -4.29 5.45
CA ILE A 42 2.15 -4.19 6.33
C ILE A 42 3.22 -3.36 5.61
N ALA A 43 3.79 -2.37 6.28
CA ALA A 43 4.86 -1.55 5.74
C ALA A 43 6.15 -2.37 5.55
N MET A 44 6.70 -2.37 4.33
CA MET A 44 7.98 -3.05 4.03
C MET A 44 9.19 -2.15 4.18
N LYS A 45 8.98 -0.84 4.13
CA LYS A 45 10.04 0.16 4.16
C LYS A 45 9.58 1.37 4.96
N GLY A 46 10.47 1.92 5.79
CA GLY A 46 10.21 3.20 6.44
C GLY A 46 10.18 4.33 5.42
N MET A 47 9.57 5.46 5.81
CA MET A 47 9.35 6.62 4.94
C MET A 47 10.61 7.09 4.16
N GLN A 48 11.77 7.12 4.83
CA GLN A 48 13.03 7.60 4.22
C GLN A 48 13.62 6.64 3.20
N ASP A 49 13.34 5.34 3.33
CA ASP A 49 13.88 4.31 2.46
C ASP A 49 12.95 4.01 1.28
N SER A 50 11.64 4.21 1.43
CA SER A 50 10.66 4.07 0.35
C SER A 50 10.94 5.00 -0.82
N ARG A 51 11.48 6.20 -0.58
CA ARG A 51 11.82 7.18 -1.65
C ARG A 51 13.10 6.86 -2.43
N LYS A 52 13.90 5.90 -1.97
CA LYS A 52 15.17 5.51 -2.61
C LYS A 52 15.02 4.26 -3.49
N VAL A 53 13.80 3.72 -3.56
CA VAL A 53 13.52 2.46 -4.24
C VAL A 53 13.18 2.75 -5.69
N ASP A 54 13.51 1.80 -6.56
CA ASP A 54 12.96 1.78 -7.91
C ASP A 54 11.43 1.73 -7.89
N SER A 55 10.81 2.26 -8.94
CA SER A 55 9.35 2.37 -9.07
C SER A 55 8.62 1.02 -8.93
N ASN A 56 9.29 -0.08 -9.26
CA ASN A 56 8.76 -1.44 -9.12
C ASN A 56 8.98 -2.07 -7.74
N GLY A 57 9.62 -1.37 -6.81
CA GLY A 57 9.87 -1.88 -5.48
C GLY A 57 8.63 -1.87 -4.59
N ILE A 58 8.42 -2.95 -3.85
CA ILE A 58 7.30 -3.08 -2.92
C ILE A 58 7.51 -2.19 -1.69
N VAL A 59 6.49 -1.41 -1.35
CA VAL A 59 6.48 -0.52 -0.17
C VAL A 59 5.47 -0.96 0.89
N VAL A 60 4.37 -1.62 0.48
CA VAL A 60 3.38 -2.20 1.40
C VAL A 60 3.00 -3.60 0.93
N LEU A 61 3.12 -4.59 1.82
CA LEU A 61 2.54 -5.91 1.61
C LEU A 61 1.04 -5.82 1.78
N HIS A 62 0.32 -6.32 0.78
CA HIS A 62 -1.12 -6.53 0.86
C HIS A 62 -1.46 -7.57 1.93
N GLN A 63 -2.52 -7.31 2.70
CA GLN A 63 -3.08 -8.27 3.67
C GLN A 63 -4.57 -8.53 3.44
N ALA A 64 -5.34 -7.50 3.10
CA ALA A 64 -6.75 -7.62 2.77
C ALA A 64 -7.19 -6.39 1.96
N ASP A 65 -8.15 -6.56 1.04
CA ASP A 65 -8.73 -5.46 0.27
C ASP A 65 -10.24 -5.63 0.04
N VAL A 66 -10.95 -4.52 -0.16
CA VAL A 66 -12.41 -4.54 -0.37
C VAL A 66 -12.84 -5.15 -1.70
N GLY A 67 -11.91 -5.34 -2.66
CA GLY A 67 -12.17 -6.04 -3.90
C GLY A 67 -12.43 -7.53 -3.70
N GLU A 68 -12.04 -8.12 -2.56
CA GLU A 68 -12.38 -9.51 -2.22
C GLU A 68 -13.89 -9.75 -2.19
N TYR A 69 -14.70 -8.75 -1.82
CA TYR A 69 -16.16 -8.84 -1.83
C TYR A 69 -16.77 -8.91 -3.24
N LEU A 70 -16.01 -8.54 -4.28
CA LEU A 70 -16.50 -8.42 -5.66
C LEU A 70 -15.94 -9.50 -6.60
N ARG A 71 -14.85 -10.16 -6.21
CA ARG A 71 -14.10 -11.15 -7.04
C ARG A 71 -14.57 -12.60 -6.86
N MET A 72 -15.86 -12.81 -6.53
CA MET A 72 -16.43 -14.17 -6.37
C MET A 72 -16.09 -15.09 -7.55
#